data_AF-A0A2H5ASZ2-F1
#
_entry.id   AF-A0A2H5ASZ2-F1
#
_cell.length_a   1.000
_cell.length_b   1.000
_cell.length_c   1.000
_cell.angle_alpha   90.00
_cell.angle_beta   90.00
_cell.angle_gamma   90.00
#
_symmetry.space_group_name_H-M   'P 1'
#
loop_
_entity.id
_entity.type
_entity.pdbx_description
1 polymer ?
#
loop_
_entity_poly.entity_id
_entity_poly.type
_entity_poly.pdbx_seq_one_letter_code
_entity_poly.pdbx_strand_id
1 'polypeptide(L)'
;MTEQIEQIEQIEPVVWSRHWQPVGEADRLVFALLDDLPGWRARSAARISLSSALWSEREREILVEPPLREGPAAEFLKDAPRKAMLVLPVVDMPKVTSVNFSIEAAGKPGHRLPRGEICRMQARHFRYRAEQLNLGGLLDEELERLLATIFLFNPVELKEQLRKCSFLFDGDWRVACCTAKYVRKSIADCGSEAVAGARECRVRIKALVHGRVHVDETSSAQNPLLVLANYIRDGQCSGAEAGAVMRRLGVLLQEIALVRTPESERLLRRYFRYGSRWEMMARCRVPLDEPFLMRAKERREIHFGAVREHAASSLCRKWIWPTASTNITFHDARTNHFSVSVADNGVELHARKTRVVPDGEIGAVDEPDAEHRTAEQYTRYDAHEARADVIGIECRLRQPYLRRLTCRGVVIATLMAIAVLVRFGVFPSGGKPGLSSADVVTILIPVTVSASLLLARDTSTLAMHVKRVAQVSLMVSLGALWCLAVVLYLTGCVSIGSFG
;
A
#
# COMPACT_ATOMS: atom_id res chain seq x y z
N MET A 1 31.93 26.63 40.79
CA MET A 1 31.87 26.86 39.33
C MET A 1 30.60 26.21 38.81
N THR A 2 29.47 26.61 39.42
CA THR A 2 28.21 25.86 39.44
C THR A 2 27.08 26.88 39.46
N GLU A 3 27.02 27.69 38.41
CA GLU A 3 25.97 28.69 38.23
C GLU A 3 26.13 29.19 36.80
N GLN A 4 25.36 28.62 35.87
CA GLN A 4 24.85 29.24 34.64
C GLN A 4 24.32 28.16 33.70
N ILE A 5 23.11 28.42 33.19
CA ILE A 5 22.35 27.68 32.17
C ILE A 5 21.25 26.75 32.73
N GLU A 6 20.37 27.32 33.54
CA GLU A 6 18.94 26.99 33.51
C GLU A 6 18.13 28.30 33.39
N GLN A 7 18.37 29.04 32.30
CA GLN A 7 17.30 29.90 31.78
C GLN A 7 16.34 29.00 31.00
N ILE A 8 15.47 28.35 31.76
CA ILE A 8 14.20 27.86 31.24
C ILE A 8 13.49 29.12 30.76
N GLU A 9 13.54 29.39 29.45
CA GLU A 9 12.60 30.29 28.80
C GLU A 9 11.23 29.87 29.33
N GLN A 10 10.60 30.75 30.11
CA GLN A 10 9.18 30.71 30.37
C GLN A 10 8.50 30.87 29.01
N ILE A 11 8.43 29.75 28.28
CA ILE A 11 7.52 29.58 27.17
C ILE A 11 6.17 29.57 27.89
N GLU A 12 5.54 30.75 27.98
CA GLU A 12 4.12 30.80 28.18
C GLU A 12 3.56 29.77 27.19
N PRO A 13 2.87 28.71 27.66
CA PRO A 13 1.97 28.04 26.77
C PRO A 13 1.00 29.16 26.38
N VAL A 14 1.22 29.73 25.19
CA VAL A 14 0.12 30.28 24.43
C VAL A 14 -0.79 29.08 24.30
N VAL A 15 -1.67 28.93 25.28
CA VAL A 15 -2.96 28.29 25.12
C VAL A 15 -3.54 29.16 24.03
N TRP A 16 -3.26 28.76 22.80
CA TRP A 16 -4.00 29.22 21.65
C TRP A 16 -5.41 28.94 22.09
N SER A 17 -6.14 30.01 22.44
CA SER A 17 -7.57 29.93 22.59
C SER A 17 -8.03 29.11 21.39
N ARG A 18 -9.03 28.26 21.58
CA ARG A 18 -9.65 27.50 20.48
C ARG A 18 -10.25 28.43 19.39
N HIS A 19 -9.81 29.68 19.28
CA HIS A 19 -10.45 30.84 18.69
C HIS A 19 -9.48 31.63 17.77
N TRP A 20 -8.36 31.06 17.32
CA TRP A 20 -7.67 31.69 16.19
C TRP A 20 -8.48 31.45 14.90
N GLN A 21 -9.21 32.51 14.55
CA GLN A 21 -9.90 32.86 13.30
C GLN A 21 -11.09 31.99 12.84
N PRO A 22 -12.08 32.57 12.13
CA PRO A 22 -13.16 31.80 11.54
C PRO A 22 -12.53 30.66 10.74
N VAL A 23 -13.10 29.48 10.91
CA VAL A 23 -12.68 28.21 10.33
C VAL A 23 -12.15 28.34 8.87
N GLY A 24 -12.65 29.31 8.10
CA GLY A 24 -12.21 29.63 6.75
C GLY A 24 -10.77 30.12 6.54
N GLU A 25 -10.13 30.91 7.42
CA GLU A 25 -8.77 31.44 7.14
C GLU A 25 -7.67 30.39 7.36
N ALA A 26 -7.77 29.63 8.46
CA ALA A 26 -6.86 28.51 8.72
C ALA A 26 -6.97 27.42 7.64
N ASP A 27 -8.18 27.17 7.13
CA ASP A 27 -8.40 26.25 6.03
C ASP A 27 -7.75 26.75 4.73
N ARG A 28 -7.87 28.05 4.41
CA ARG A 28 -7.25 28.64 3.21
C ARG A 28 -5.73 28.51 3.19
N LEU A 29 -5.07 28.64 4.35
CA LEU A 29 -3.64 28.34 4.46
C LEU A 29 -3.35 26.87 4.06
N VAL A 30 -4.11 25.91 4.60
CA VAL A 30 -3.95 24.49 4.23
C VAL A 30 -4.23 24.27 2.74
N PHE A 31 -5.22 24.97 2.19
CA PHE A 31 -5.58 24.86 0.77
C PHE A 31 -4.46 25.37 -0.13
N ALA A 32 -3.85 26.50 0.21
CA ALA A 32 -2.67 27.03 -0.49
C ALA A 32 -1.51 26.02 -0.47
N LEU A 33 -1.24 25.40 0.69
CA LEU A 33 -0.21 24.36 0.82
C LEU A 33 -0.54 23.11 0.00
N LEU A 34 -1.80 22.68 -0.05
CA LEU A 34 -2.24 21.51 -0.84
C LEU A 34 -2.21 21.77 -2.35
N ASP A 35 -2.48 23.00 -2.77
CA ASP A 35 -2.51 23.38 -4.19
C ASP A 35 -1.13 23.36 -4.83
N ASP A 36 -0.08 23.65 -4.05
CA ASP A 36 1.30 23.67 -4.53
C ASP A 36 2.25 22.95 -3.55
N LEU A 37 2.15 21.62 -3.46
CA LEU A 37 3.05 20.82 -2.63
C LEU A 37 4.55 21.03 -3.01
N PRO A 38 4.96 21.01 -4.29
CA PRO A 38 6.35 21.28 -4.67
C PRO A 38 6.82 22.69 -4.37
N GLY A 39 5.91 23.68 -4.30
CA GLY A 39 6.25 25.08 -4.00
C GLY A 39 6.96 25.28 -2.67
N TRP A 40 6.57 24.53 -1.63
CA TRP A 40 7.13 24.64 -0.27
C TRP A 40 7.86 23.38 0.21
N ARG A 41 7.87 22.31 -0.58
CA ARG A 41 8.61 21.08 -0.27
C ARG A 41 9.78 20.92 -1.24
N ALA A 42 10.99 21.25 -0.80
CA ALA A 42 12.18 21.11 -1.63
C ALA A 42 12.52 19.63 -1.91
N ARG A 43 12.37 18.76 -0.90
CA ARG A 43 12.74 17.35 -1.00
C ARG A 43 11.76 16.44 -0.29
N SER A 44 11.42 15.32 -0.92
CA SER A 44 10.63 14.22 -0.37
C SER A 44 11.41 12.91 -0.51
N ALA A 45 11.67 12.22 0.60
CA ALA A 45 12.41 10.97 0.64
C ALA A 45 11.56 9.88 1.30
N ALA A 46 11.20 8.84 0.55
CA ALA A 46 10.48 7.68 1.05
C ALA A 46 11.43 6.49 1.26
N ARG A 47 11.50 5.95 2.47
CA ARG A 47 12.23 4.72 2.78
C ARG A 47 11.24 3.64 3.14
N ILE A 48 11.33 2.50 2.46
CA ILE A 48 10.52 1.31 2.73
C ILE A 48 11.48 0.19 3.09
N SER A 49 11.34 -0.36 4.28
CA SER A 49 12.08 -1.54 4.71
C SER A 49 11.14 -2.73 4.84
N LEU A 50 11.42 -3.80 4.08
CA LEU A 50 10.67 -5.06 4.15
C LEU A 50 11.20 -5.87 5.34
N SER A 51 10.38 -6.00 6.37
CA SER A 51 10.71 -6.68 7.63
C SER A 51 10.42 -8.18 7.56
N SER A 52 11.04 -8.94 8.46
CA SER A 52 10.92 -10.39 8.62
C SER A 52 9.50 -10.87 8.94
N ALA A 53 8.63 -9.98 9.45
CA ALA A 53 7.30 -10.28 9.97
C ALA A 53 6.14 -10.01 8.98
N LEU A 54 6.38 -10.01 7.66
CA LEU A 54 5.41 -9.62 6.62
C LEU A 54 4.89 -8.17 6.73
N TRP A 55 5.61 -7.34 7.48
CA TRP A 55 5.36 -5.90 7.59
C TRP A 55 6.41 -5.13 6.78
N SER A 56 5.99 -4.01 6.23
CA SER A 56 6.86 -2.97 5.70
C SER A 56 6.91 -1.82 6.71
N GLU A 57 8.12 -1.46 7.12
CA GLU A 57 8.38 -0.21 7.84
C GLU A 57 8.55 0.89 6.81
N ARG A 58 7.84 2.00 6.99
CA ARG A 58 7.84 3.11 6.03
C ARG A 58 8.19 4.38 6.77
N GLU A 59 9.15 5.10 6.23
CA GLU A 59 9.53 6.42 6.69
C GLU A 59 9.43 7.38 5.50
N ARG A 60 8.82 8.54 5.73
CA ARG A 60 8.79 9.65 4.78
C ARG A 60 9.42 10.86 5.43
N GLU A 61 10.44 11.40 4.80
CA GLU A 61 11.09 12.65 5.21
C GLU A 61 10.76 13.74 4.18
N ILE A 62 10.31 14.90 4.64
CA ILE A 62 9.98 16.05 3.80
C ILE A 62 10.76 17.25 4.31
N LEU A 63 11.63 17.78 3.47
CA LEU A 63 12.32 19.04 3.72
C LEU A 63 11.43 20.20 3.25
N VAL A 64 11.05 21.05 4.18
CA VAL A 64 10.30 22.28 3.93
C VAL A 64 11.31 23.39 3.66
N GLU A 65 11.32 23.87 2.42
CA GLU A 65 12.20 24.92 1.93
C GLU A 65 11.61 25.48 0.61
N PRO A 66 11.55 26.82 0.42
CA PRO A 66 11.99 27.88 1.35
C PRO A 66 11.16 27.93 2.65
N PRO A 67 11.56 28.74 3.65
CA PRO A 67 10.75 28.97 4.85
C PRO A 67 9.28 29.27 4.50
N LEU A 68 8.34 28.82 5.34
CA LEU A 68 6.91 28.92 5.02
C LEU A 68 6.44 30.37 4.79
N ARG A 69 7.07 31.36 5.44
CA ARG A 69 6.75 32.78 5.25
C ARG A 69 7.25 33.35 3.90
N GLU A 70 8.07 32.60 3.17
CA GLU A 70 8.56 32.97 1.84
C GLU A 70 7.90 32.15 0.71
N GLY A 71 7.11 31.14 1.07
CA GLY A 71 6.47 30.22 0.14
C GLY A 71 5.02 30.58 -0.24
N PRO A 72 4.24 29.62 -0.77
CA PRO A 72 2.82 29.81 -1.12
C PRO A 72 1.93 30.18 0.09
N ALA A 73 2.43 30.06 1.30
CA ALA A 73 1.75 30.43 2.55
C ALA A 73 2.10 31.84 3.07
N ALA A 74 2.99 32.58 2.39
CA ALA A 74 3.54 33.85 2.86
C ALA A 74 2.46 34.87 3.27
N GLU A 75 1.44 35.03 2.43
CA GLU A 75 0.35 35.99 2.64
C GLU A 75 -0.41 35.73 3.96
N PHE A 76 -0.63 34.46 4.30
CA PHE A 76 -1.34 34.05 5.51
C PHE A 76 -0.46 34.11 6.77
N LEU A 77 0.87 34.16 6.61
CA LEU A 77 1.84 34.03 7.70
C LEU A 77 2.63 35.30 7.99
N LYS A 78 2.30 36.42 7.33
CA LYS A 78 3.01 37.70 7.44
C LYS A 78 3.09 38.20 8.88
N ASP A 79 1.97 38.14 9.60
CA ASP A 79 1.86 38.64 10.98
C ASP A 79 1.94 37.52 12.03
N ALA A 80 2.15 36.28 11.59
CA ALA A 80 2.27 35.14 12.49
C ALA A 80 3.60 35.20 13.28
N PRO A 81 3.66 34.68 14.53
CA PRO A 81 4.91 34.60 15.28
C PRO A 81 5.94 33.72 14.59
N ARG A 82 7.24 33.90 14.90
CA ARG A 82 8.36 33.11 14.30
C ARG A 82 8.17 31.59 14.38
N LYS A 83 7.46 31.11 15.41
CA LYS A 83 7.06 29.70 15.57
C LYS A 83 5.55 29.65 15.73
N ALA A 84 4.87 28.84 14.92
CA ALA A 84 3.43 28.70 14.96
C ALA A 84 3.00 27.23 15.00
N MET A 85 1.78 27.00 15.48
CA MET A 85 1.14 25.68 15.43
C MET A 85 0.25 25.63 14.19
N LEU A 86 0.66 24.90 13.16
CA LEU A 86 -0.02 24.85 11.87
C LEU A 86 -0.58 23.45 11.58
N VAL A 87 -1.68 23.39 10.84
CA VAL A 87 -2.12 22.16 10.20
C VAL A 87 -1.34 22.03 8.89
N LEU A 88 -0.55 20.97 8.76
CA LEU A 88 0.26 20.71 7.58
C LEU A 88 -0.18 19.40 6.92
N PRO A 89 -0.32 19.34 5.58
CA PRO A 89 -0.40 18.07 4.90
C PRO A 89 0.98 17.41 4.98
N VAL A 90 1.00 16.16 5.43
CA VAL A 90 2.21 15.41 5.74
C VAL A 90 2.48 14.36 4.69
N VAL A 91 1.56 13.44 4.45
CA VAL A 91 1.81 12.32 3.52
C VAL A 91 0.50 11.77 2.97
N ASP A 92 0.51 11.44 1.68
CA ASP A 92 -0.60 10.75 1.04
C ASP A 92 -0.50 9.23 1.24
N MET A 93 -1.52 8.65 1.87
CA MET A 93 -1.54 7.27 2.34
C MET A 93 -2.69 6.45 1.72
N PRO A 94 -2.48 5.22 1.25
CA PRO A 94 -3.57 4.31 0.89
C PRO A 94 -4.52 4.10 2.07
N LYS A 95 -5.81 3.90 1.75
CA LYS A 95 -6.85 3.52 2.72
C LYS A 95 -6.72 2.07 3.14
N VAL A 96 -5.73 1.82 3.99
CA VAL A 96 -5.41 0.53 4.63
C VAL A 96 -5.02 0.77 6.08
N THR A 97 -5.06 -0.26 6.90
CA THR A 97 -4.65 -0.15 8.30
C THR A 97 -3.15 0.15 8.38
N SER A 98 -2.81 1.20 9.13
CA SER A 98 -1.43 1.54 9.49
C SER A 98 -1.25 1.36 11.00
N VAL A 99 -0.07 0.88 11.40
CA VAL A 99 0.31 0.60 12.78
C VAL A 99 1.53 1.44 13.14
N ASN A 100 1.70 1.82 14.41
CA ASN A 100 2.85 2.60 14.90
C ASN A 100 3.08 3.89 14.11
N PHE A 101 1.99 4.58 13.78
CA PHE A 101 2.06 5.82 13.02
C PHE A 101 2.56 6.96 13.92
N SER A 102 3.63 7.64 13.52
CA SER A 102 4.19 8.80 14.22
C SER A 102 4.55 9.91 13.23
N ILE A 103 4.42 11.15 13.68
CA ILE A 103 4.77 12.35 12.92
C ILE A 103 5.66 13.21 13.79
N GLU A 104 6.73 13.72 13.21
CA GLU A 104 7.61 14.72 13.80
C GLU A 104 7.77 15.88 12.80
N ALA A 105 7.82 17.10 13.28
CA ALA A 105 8.09 18.30 12.50
C ALA A 105 9.02 19.22 13.29
N ALA A 106 10.11 19.68 12.66
CA ALA A 106 11.14 20.49 13.32
C ALA A 106 11.66 19.86 14.64
N GLY A 107 11.81 18.52 14.67
CA GLY A 107 12.24 17.78 15.85
C GLY A 107 11.23 17.71 17.00
N LYS A 108 9.99 18.14 16.79
CA LYS A 108 8.89 18.07 17.77
C LYS A 108 7.79 17.13 17.29
N PRO A 109 7.07 16.45 18.20
CA PRO A 109 5.97 15.57 17.81
C PRO A 109 4.83 16.36 17.16
N GLY A 110 4.28 15.83 16.08
CA GLY A 110 3.08 16.33 15.41
C GLY A 110 1.84 15.54 15.83
N HIS A 111 0.70 16.22 15.95
CA HIS A 111 -0.57 15.60 16.32
C HIS A 111 -1.42 15.37 15.07
N ARG A 112 -1.59 14.10 14.70
CA ARG A 112 -2.48 13.71 13.60
C ARG A 112 -3.90 14.22 13.81
N LEU A 113 -4.50 14.80 12.77
CA LEU A 113 -5.91 15.18 12.80
C LEU A 113 -6.84 13.95 12.71
N PRO A 114 -8.00 13.98 13.37
CA PRO A 114 -9.04 12.96 13.18
C PRO A 114 -9.43 12.82 11.71
N ARG A 115 -9.67 11.57 11.25
CA ARG A 115 -10.02 11.31 9.83
C ARG A 115 -11.24 12.11 9.38
N GLY A 116 -12.26 12.23 10.22
CA GLY A 116 -13.46 13.01 9.88
C GLY A 116 -13.21 14.52 9.73
N GLU A 117 -12.19 15.07 10.40
CA GLU A 117 -11.79 16.47 10.23
C GLU A 117 -11.01 16.65 8.92
N ILE A 118 -10.06 15.74 8.64
CA ILE A 118 -9.32 15.70 7.37
C ILE A 118 -10.29 15.63 6.19
N CYS A 119 -11.27 14.72 6.21
CA CYS A 119 -12.20 14.53 5.09
C CYS A 119 -13.14 15.73 4.90
N ARG A 120 -13.54 16.42 5.97
CA ARG A 120 -14.25 17.71 5.88
C ARG A 120 -13.37 18.82 5.32
N MET A 121 -12.11 18.88 5.70
CA MET A 121 -11.14 19.82 5.14
C MET A 121 -10.89 19.55 3.65
N GLN A 122 -10.79 18.29 3.23
CA GLN A 122 -10.69 17.89 1.82
C GLN A 122 -11.96 18.23 1.02
N ALA A 123 -13.16 18.07 1.59
CA ALA A 123 -14.41 18.47 0.96
C ALA A 123 -14.49 19.99 0.74
N ARG A 124 -14.09 20.78 1.74
CA ARG A 124 -14.01 22.24 1.64
C ARG A 124 -12.91 22.70 0.69
N HIS A 125 -11.79 22.00 0.64
CA HIS A 125 -10.75 22.22 -0.36
C HIS A 125 -11.28 22.01 -1.77
N PHE A 126 -12.02 20.90 -2.00
CA PHE A 126 -12.67 20.63 -3.28
C PHE A 126 -13.66 21.73 -3.66
N ARG A 127 -14.48 22.18 -2.71
CA ARG A 127 -15.40 23.30 -2.90
C ARG A 127 -14.68 24.60 -3.27
N TYR A 128 -13.65 24.98 -2.52
CA TYR A 128 -12.82 26.16 -2.78
C TYR A 128 -12.27 26.16 -4.22
N ARG A 129 -11.78 25.01 -4.71
CA ARG A 129 -11.31 24.88 -6.09
C ARG A 129 -12.42 24.93 -7.13
N ALA A 130 -13.60 24.40 -6.82
CA ALA A 130 -14.76 24.52 -7.70
C ALA A 130 -15.28 25.96 -7.79
N GLU A 131 -15.22 26.73 -6.69
CA GLU A 131 -15.53 28.16 -6.66
C GLU A 131 -14.61 28.95 -7.61
N GLN A 132 -13.32 28.65 -7.65
CA GLN A 132 -12.37 29.26 -8.61
C GLN A 132 -12.70 28.96 -10.07
N LEU A 133 -13.44 27.88 -10.34
CA LEU A 133 -13.93 27.52 -11.68
C LEU A 133 -15.34 28.08 -11.97
N ASN A 134 -15.86 28.97 -11.11
CA ASN A 134 -17.24 29.49 -11.16
C ASN A 134 -18.33 28.40 -11.02
N LEU A 135 -17.99 27.25 -10.41
CA LEU A 135 -18.90 26.14 -10.15
C LEU A 135 -19.34 26.06 -8.67
N GLY A 136 -18.95 27.05 -7.86
CA GLY A 136 -19.24 27.09 -6.43
C GLY A 136 -20.73 27.08 -6.09
N GLY A 137 -21.58 27.68 -6.95
CA GLY A 137 -23.04 27.68 -6.76
C GLY A 137 -23.70 26.31 -6.83
N LEU A 138 -22.99 25.30 -7.34
CA LEU A 138 -23.47 23.90 -7.39
C LEU A 138 -23.11 23.10 -6.12
N LEU A 139 -22.29 23.66 -5.24
CA LEU A 139 -21.83 23.01 -4.00
C LEU A 139 -22.52 23.61 -2.79
N ASP A 140 -23.63 22.98 -2.40
CA ASP A 140 -24.28 23.23 -1.12
C ASP A 140 -23.65 22.41 0.03
N GLU A 141 -24.10 22.66 1.26
CA GLU A 141 -23.60 21.98 2.45
C GLU A 141 -23.88 20.47 2.44
N GLU A 142 -24.96 20.04 1.79
CA GLU A 142 -25.31 18.62 1.67
C GLU A 142 -24.33 17.89 0.76
N LEU A 143 -23.98 18.51 -0.38
CA LEU A 143 -23.00 17.95 -1.29
C LEU A 143 -21.60 17.94 -0.68
N GLU A 144 -21.23 18.98 0.07
CA GLU A 144 -19.99 19.00 0.85
C GLU A 144 -19.95 17.86 1.89
N ARG A 145 -21.07 17.62 2.59
CA ARG A 145 -21.22 16.49 3.53
C ARG A 145 -21.07 15.16 2.80
N LEU A 146 -21.68 15.00 1.62
CA LEU A 146 -21.53 13.79 0.81
C LEU A 146 -20.07 13.57 0.38
N LEU A 147 -19.37 14.61 -0.07
CA LEU A 147 -17.94 14.55 -0.40
C LEU A 147 -17.10 14.12 0.81
N ALA A 148 -17.35 14.70 1.98
CA ALA A 148 -16.67 14.30 3.21
C ALA A 148 -16.91 12.81 3.53
N THR A 149 -18.13 12.30 3.35
CA THR A 149 -18.45 10.88 3.53
C THR A 149 -17.75 9.98 2.49
N ILE A 150 -17.68 10.42 1.23
CA ILE A 150 -16.92 9.73 0.17
C ILE A 150 -15.45 9.63 0.57
N PHE A 151 -14.84 10.73 1.00
CA PHE A 151 -13.42 10.78 1.37
C PHE A 151 -13.14 9.99 2.66
N LEU A 152 -14.10 9.93 3.59
CA LEU A 152 -13.98 9.20 4.84
C LEU A 152 -14.04 7.67 4.69
N PHE A 153 -14.75 7.18 3.67
CA PHE A 153 -14.98 5.75 3.48
C PHE A 153 -13.70 4.92 3.55
N ASN A 154 -13.74 3.84 4.34
CA ASN A 154 -12.62 2.95 4.59
C ASN A 154 -12.91 1.55 4.02
N PRO A 155 -12.26 1.11 2.94
CA PRO A 155 -12.58 -0.13 2.25
C PRO A 155 -12.00 -1.40 2.92
N VAL A 156 -11.64 -1.38 4.22
CA VAL A 156 -10.97 -2.52 4.87
C VAL A 156 -11.81 -3.80 4.79
N GLU A 157 -13.10 -3.75 5.15
CA GLU A 157 -13.97 -4.93 5.09
C GLU A 157 -14.10 -5.46 3.65
N LEU A 158 -14.28 -4.56 2.68
CA LEU A 158 -14.35 -4.93 1.27
C LEU A 158 -13.04 -5.58 0.80
N LYS A 159 -11.88 -5.02 1.16
CA LYS A 159 -10.55 -5.56 0.82
C LYS A 159 -10.32 -6.94 1.45
N GLU A 160 -10.79 -7.17 2.67
CA GLU A 160 -10.76 -8.49 3.30
C GLU A 160 -11.64 -9.50 2.58
N GLN A 161 -12.85 -9.11 2.16
CA GLN A 161 -13.73 -9.97 1.36
C GLN A 161 -13.08 -10.30 0.01
N LEU A 162 -12.48 -9.31 -0.67
CA LEU A 162 -11.74 -9.52 -1.90
C LEU A 162 -10.53 -10.46 -1.71
N ARG A 163 -9.81 -10.33 -0.60
CA ARG A 163 -8.70 -11.25 -0.23
C ARG A 163 -9.18 -12.69 -0.03
N LYS A 164 -10.37 -12.89 0.54
CA LYS A 164 -10.97 -14.24 0.67
C LYS A 164 -11.42 -14.79 -0.69
N CYS A 165 -11.98 -13.95 -1.55
CA CYS A 165 -12.41 -14.34 -2.90
C CYS A 165 -11.23 -14.73 -3.81
N SER A 166 -10.07 -14.08 -3.65
CA SER A 166 -8.90 -14.26 -4.52
C SER A 166 -8.17 -15.59 -4.32
N PHE A 167 -8.37 -16.28 -3.19
CA PHE A 167 -7.76 -17.59 -2.95
C PHE A 167 -8.33 -18.69 -3.85
N LEU A 168 -9.61 -18.57 -4.21
CA LEU A 168 -10.32 -19.69 -4.82
C LEU A 168 -10.21 -19.67 -6.36
N PHE A 169 -10.26 -18.50 -7.02
CA PHE A 169 -10.09 -18.45 -8.48
C PHE A 169 -9.79 -17.03 -9.02
N ASP A 170 -9.32 -16.97 -10.28
CA ASP A 170 -8.65 -15.83 -10.94
C ASP A 170 -9.62 -14.96 -11.79
N GLY A 171 -9.39 -13.63 -11.87
CA GLY A 171 -9.99 -12.71 -12.86
C GLY A 171 -10.80 -11.49 -12.36
N ASP A 172 -10.86 -10.43 -13.17
CA ASP A 172 -11.56 -9.15 -12.92
C ASP A 172 -13.06 -9.29 -12.60
N TRP A 173 -13.72 -10.25 -13.24
CA TRP A 173 -15.15 -10.52 -13.03
C TRP A 173 -15.48 -10.85 -11.57
N ARG A 174 -14.51 -11.36 -10.79
CA ARG A 174 -14.69 -11.72 -9.37
C ARG A 174 -14.60 -10.53 -8.46
N VAL A 175 -13.69 -9.60 -8.76
CA VAL A 175 -13.61 -8.33 -8.04
C VAL A 175 -14.95 -7.62 -8.22
N ALA A 176 -15.45 -7.55 -9.46
CA ALA A 176 -16.77 -7.00 -9.74
C ALA A 176 -17.89 -7.75 -8.99
N CYS A 177 -17.87 -9.09 -8.94
CA CYS A 177 -18.88 -9.90 -8.25
C CYS A 177 -18.85 -9.74 -6.73
N CYS A 178 -17.66 -9.79 -6.10
CA CYS A 178 -17.51 -9.62 -4.65
C CYS A 178 -17.83 -8.18 -4.24
N THR A 179 -17.41 -7.17 -5.02
CA THR A 179 -17.85 -5.78 -4.83
C THR A 179 -19.35 -5.64 -4.99
N ALA A 180 -19.97 -6.27 -6.00
CA ALA A 180 -21.43 -6.23 -6.19
C ALA A 180 -22.17 -6.89 -5.01
N LYS A 181 -21.65 -8.00 -4.47
CA LYS A 181 -22.21 -8.66 -3.27
C LYS A 181 -22.10 -7.76 -2.04
N TYR A 182 -20.94 -7.14 -1.83
CA TYR A 182 -20.74 -6.18 -0.74
C TYR A 182 -21.68 -4.98 -0.87
N VAL A 183 -21.77 -4.38 -2.06
CA VAL A 183 -22.65 -3.26 -2.35
C VAL A 183 -24.11 -3.64 -2.10
N ARG A 184 -24.57 -4.80 -2.62
CA ARG A 184 -25.94 -5.29 -2.41
C ARG A 184 -26.28 -5.43 -0.93
N LYS A 185 -25.35 -5.96 -0.12
CA LYS A 185 -25.52 -6.06 1.33
C LYS A 185 -25.57 -4.68 1.99
N SER A 186 -24.68 -3.78 1.58
CA SER A 186 -24.55 -2.45 2.19
C SER A 186 -25.76 -1.57 1.91
N ILE A 187 -26.38 -1.67 0.73
CA ILE A 187 -27.49 -0.80 0.32
C ILE A 187 -28.88 -1.39 0.56
N ALA A 188 -28.99 -2.54 1.23
CA ALA A 188 -30.26 -3.26 1.40
C ALA A 188 -31.36 -2.38 2.01
N ASP A 189 -30.99 -1.51 2.94
CA ASP A 189 -31.93 -0.66 3.70
C ASP A 189 -31.98 0.80 3.21
N CYS A 190 -31.33 1.13 2.09
CA CYS A 190 -31.19 2.52 1.62
C CYS A 190 -32.41 3.07 0.87
N GLY A 191 -33.39 2.22 0.53
CA GLY A 191 -34.52 2.58 -0.34
C GLY A 191 -34.17 2.61 -1.84
N SER A 192 -35.16 2.38 -2.70
CA SER A 192 -34.98 2.25 -4.15
C SER A 192 -34.50 3.55 -4.81
N GLU A 193 -35.02 4.70 -4.39
CA GLU A 193 -34.68 6.01 -4.96
C GLU A 193 -33.22 6.40 -4.71
N ALA A 194 -32.71 6.14 -3.50
CA ALA A 194 -31.33 6.40 -3.12
C ALA A 194 -30.37 5.58 -4.00
N VAL A 195 -30.69 4.29 -4.17
CA VAL A 195 -29.93 3.36 -5.00
C VAL A 195 -29.97 3.77 -6.47
N ALA A 196 -31.11 4.22 -6.98
CA ALA A 196 -31.24 4.71 -8.35
C ALA A 196 -30.35 5.95 -8.58
N GLY A 197 -30.39 6.94 -7.69
CA GLY A 197 -29.55 8.14 -7.78
C GLY A 197 -28.05 7.82 -7.71
N ALA A 198 -27.64 6.93 -6.81
CA ALA A 198 -26.24 6.50 -6.70
C ALA A 198 -25.77 5.68 -7.93
N ARG A 199 -26.64 4.88 -8.54
CA ARG A 199 -26.33 4.16 -9.80
C ARG A 199 -26.13 5.13 -10.95
N GLU A 200 -27.02 6.11 -11.10
CA GLU A 200 -26.89 7.15 -12.12
C GLU A 200 -25.59 7.94 -11.94
N CYS A 201 -25.28 8.36 -10.71
CA CYS A 201 -24.02 9.02 -10.37
C CYS A 201 -22.80 8.16 -10.77
N ARG A 202 -22.82 6.86 -10.44
CA ARG A 202 -21.76 5.91 -10.83
C ARG A 202 -21.57 5.82 -12.34
N VAL A 203 -22.64 5.79 -13.13
CA VAL A 203 -22.54 5.75 -14.60
C VAL A 203 -21.81 6.98 -15.13
N ARG A 204 -22.17 8.17 -14.62
CA ARG A 204 -21.51 9.44 -14.99
C ARG A 204 -20.03 9.43 -14.59
N ILE A 205 -19.72 9.02 -13.37
CA ILE A 205 -18.35 8.93 -12.85
C ILE A 205 -17.50 7.94 -13.65
N LYS A 206 -18.04 6.79 -14.03
CA LYS A 206 -17.30 5.76 -14.78
C LYS A 206 -16.75 6.31 -16.11
N ALA A 207 -17.50 7.19 -16.77
CA ALA A 207 -17.05 7.86 -17.98
C ALA A 207 -15.89 8.85 -17.73
N LEU A 208 -15.77 9.40 -16.52
CA LEU A 208 -14.72 10.33 -16.14
C LEU A 208 -13.43 9.64 -15.69
N VAL A 209 -13.51 8.43 -15.14
CA VAL A 209 -12.35 7.68 -14.62
C VAL A 209 -11.37 7.31 -15.74
N HIS A 210 -11.89 6.88 -16.89
CA HIS A 210 -11.07 6.40 -18.00
C HIS A 210 -10.11 7.49 -18.48
N GLY A 211 -8.80 7.18 -18.50
CA GLY A 211 -7.74 8.11 -18.89
C GLY A 211 -7.28 9.10 -17.82
N ARG A 212 -7.94 9.21 -16.66
CA ARG A 212 -7.56 10.18 -15.61
C ARG A 212 -6.85 9.58 -14.42
N VAL A 213 -7.33 8.43 -13.96
CA VAL A 213 -6.82 7.74 -12.77
C VAL A 213 -6.89 6.24 -12.96
N HIS A 214 -6.09 5.50 -12.18
CA HIS A 214 -6.21 4.06 -12.13
C HIS A 214 -7.59 3.64 -11.57
N VAL A 215 -8.20 2.65 -12.22
CA VAL A 215 -9.47 2.07 -11.77
C VAL A 215 -9.22 1.34 -10.46
N ASP A 216 -9.95 1.71 -9.41
CA ASP A 216 -9.92 1.07 -8.09
C ASP A 216 -11.36 0.78 -7.68
N GLU A 217 -11.77 -0.49 -7.80
CA GLU A 217 -13.11 -0.96 -7.43
C GLU A 217 -13.44 -0.78 -5.94
N THR A 218 -12.43 -0.48 -5.10
CA THR A 218 -12.59 -0.18 -3.68
C THR A 218 -12.69 1.32 -3.38
N SER A 219 -12.53 2.19 -4.39
CA SER A 219 -12.64 3.64 -4.26
C SER A 219 -14.10 4.08 -4.23
N SER A 220 -14.50 4.73 -3.14
CA SER A 220 -15.80 5.36 -2.98
C SER A 220 -16.05 6.49 -3.97
N ALA A 221 -15.00 7.18 -4.43
CA ALA A 221 -15.14 8.24 -5.44
C ALA A 221 -15.44 7.67 -6.83
N GLN A 222 -14.99 6.46 -7.14
CA GLN A 222 -15.30 5.77 -8.40
C GLN A 222 -16.62 5.00 -8.33
N ASN A 223 -17.00 4.54 -7.14
CA ASN A 223 -18.22 3.80 -6.89
C ASN A 223 -18.98 4.36 -5.66
N PRO A 224 -19.79 5.43 -5.84
CA PRO A 224 -20.52 6.06 -4.72
C PRO A 224 -21.51 5.15 -4.00
N LEU A 225 -21.91 4.03 -4.61
CA LEU A 225 -22.75 3.02 -3.96
C LEU A 225 -22.08 2.43 -2.70
N LEU A 226 -20.75 2.46 -2.62
CA LEU A 226 -20.01 2.00 -1.44
C LEU A 226 -20.28 2.83 -0.19
N VAL A 227 -20.68 4.09 -0.34
CA VAL A 227 -20.84 5.02 0.77
C VAL A 227 -22.28 5.41 1.07
N LEU A 228 -23.23 4.99 0.23
CA LEU A 228 -24.63 5.40 0.31
C LEU A 228 -25.23 5.14 1.69
N ALA A 229 -25.02 3.94 2.24
CA ALA A 229 -25.54 3.56 3.55
C ALA A 229 -24.94 4.40 4.69
N ASN A 230 -23.65 4.70 4.62
CA ASN A 230 -22.99 5.57 5.59
C ASN A 230 -23.51 7.00 5.48
N TYR A 231 -23.75 7.49 4.26
CA TYR A 231 -24.29 8.84 4.05
C TYR A 231 -25.71 8.98 4.62
N ILE A 232 -26.60 8.01 4.40
CA ILE A 232 -27.96 8.01 4.96
C ILE A 232 -27.92 7.95 6.50
N ARG A 233 -27.11 7.03 7.06
CA ARG A 233 -27.01 6.85 8.51
C ARG A 233 -26.41 8.07 9.21
N ASP A 234 -25.30 8.59 8.69
CA ASP A 234 -24.52 9.65 9.36
C ASP A 234 -25.09 11.04 9.03
N GLY A 235 -25.70 11.20 7.85
CA GLY A 235 -26.32 12.44 7.39
C GLY A 235 -27.75 12.65 7.89
N GLN A 236 -28.37 11.63 8.50
CA GLN A 236 -29.76 11.63 8.96
C GLN A 236 -30.75 12.08 7.88
N CYS A 237 -30.47 11.74 6.61
CA CYS A 237 -31.29 12.12 5.47
C CYS A 237 -32.17 10.95 5.00
N SER A 238 -33.29 11.28 4.34
CA SER A 238 -34.14 10.27 3.72
C SER A 238 -33.46 9.64 2.50
N GLY A 239 -33.89 8.43 2.10
CA GLY A 239 -33.37 7.79 0.88
C GLY A 239 -33.59 8.64 -0.38
N ALA A 240 -34.71 9.36 -0.46
CA ALA A 240 -35.03 10.26 -1.56
C ALA A 240 -34.02 11.43 -1.65
N GLU A 241 -33.75 12.09 -0.52
CA GLU A 241 -32.76 13.15 -0.39
C GLU A 241 -31.36 12.66 -0.79
N ALA A 242 -30.94 11.49 -0.26
CA ALA A 242 -29.66 10.90 -0.60
C ALA A 242 -29.54 10.62 -2.11
N GLY A 243 -30.60 10.12 -2.74
CA GLY A 243 -30.66 9.92 -4.18
C GLY A 243 -30.51 11.22 -4.99
N ALA A 244 -31.16 12.30 -4.53
CA ALA A 244 -31.05 13.62 -5.15
C ALA A 244 -29.63 14.21 -5.03
N VAL A 245 -29.01 14.13 -3.85
CA VAL A 245 -27.64 14.63 -3.62
C VAL A 245 -26.63 13.87 -4.49
N MET A 246 -26.77 12.55 -4.62
CA MET A 246 -25.92 11.72 -5.49
C MET A 246 -26.05 12.12 -6.97
N ARG A 247 -27.26 12.42 -7.46
CA ARG A 247 -27.46 12.92 -8.82
C ARG A 247 -26.76 14.27 -9.02
N ARG A 248 -26.90 15.21 -8.06
CA ARG A 248 -26.20 16.50 -8.09
C ARG A 248 -24.68 16.34 -8.14
N LEU A 249 -24.11 15.42 -7.36
CA LEU A 249 -22.68 15.09 -7.44
C LEU A 249 -22.27 14.66 -8.86
N GLY A 250 -23.06 13.78 -9.48
CA GLY A 250 -22.82 13.31 -10.84
C GLY A 250 -22.86 14.44 -11.87
N VAL A 251 -23.81 15.38 -11.73
CA VAL A 251 -23.90 16.60 -12.55
C VAL A 251 -22.66 17.46 -12.33
N LEU A 252 -22.32 17.80 -11.08
CA LEU A 252 -21.17 18.64 -10.75
C LEU A 252 -19.87 18.13 -11.38
N LEU A 253 -19.58 16.83 -11.25
CA LEU A 253 -18.36 16.26 -11.81
C LEU A 253 -18.34 16.29 -13.35
N GLN A 254 -19.51 16.19 -14.00
CA GLN A 254 -19.62 16.39 -15.44
C GLN A 254 -19.40 17.84 -15.83
N GLU A 255 -19.98 18.81 -15.10
CA GLU A 255 -19.75 20.24 -15.34
C GLU A 255 -18.26 20.60 -15.23
N ILE A 256 -17.57 20.10 -14.19
CA ILE A 256 -16.11 20.26 -14.06
C ILE A 256 -15.37 19.68 -15.28
N ALA A 257 -15.79 18.52 -15.77
CA ALA A 257 -15.19 17.90 -16.95
C ALA A 257 -15.47 18.68 -18.26
N LEU A 258 -16.60 19.38 -18.35
CA LEU A 258 -16.97 20.20 -19.50
C LEU A 258 -16.15 21.49 -19.60
N VAL A 259 -15.65 22.03 -18.47
CA VAL A 259 -14.77 23.22 -18.45
C VAL A 259 -13.48 23.01 -19.26
N ARG A 260 -12.95 21.78 -19.30
CA ARG A 260 -11.77 21.38 -20.10
C ARG A 260 -10.52 22.25 -19.90
N THR A 261 -10.28 22.73 -18.68
CA THR A 261 -9.04 23.44 -18.32
C THR A 261 -8.08 22.53 -17.55
N PRO A 262 -6.76 22.84 -17.53
CA PRO A 262 -5.81 22.11 -16.68
C PRO A 262 -6.22 22.08 -15.20
N GLU A 263 -6.83 23.15 -14.70
CA GLU A 263 -7.33 23.27 -13.33
C GLU A 263 -8.52 22.36 -13.07
N SER A 264 -9.44 22.23 -14.04
CA SER A 264 -10.59 21.34 -13.90
C SER A 264 -10.18 19.87 -13.94
N GLU A 265 -9.19 19.52 -14.77
CA GLU A 265 -8.58 18.20 -14.79
C GLU A 265 -7.85 17.88 -13.47
N ARG A 266 -7.09 18.83 -12.93
CA ARG A 266 -6.45 18.71 -11.60
C ARG A 266 -7.49 18.51 -10.49
N LEU A 267 -8.62 19.22 -10.55
CA LEU A 267 -9.70 19.09 -9.57
C LEU A 267 -10.35 17.70 -9.61
N LEU A 268 -10.63 17.17 -10.82
CA LEU A 268 -11.17 15.81 -10.98
C LEU A 268 -10.20 14.75 -10.46
N ARG A 269 -8.91 14.84 -10.81
CA ARG A 269 -7.88 13.93 -10.29
C ARG A 269 -7.82 13.97 -8.77
N ARG A 270 -7.92 15.17 -8.18
CA ARG A 270 -7.93 15.35 -6.72
C ARG A 270 -9.15 14.72 -6.06
N TYR A 271 -10.35 14.85 -6.64
CA TYR A 271 -11.55 14.14 -6.17
C TYR A 271 -11.34 12.62 -6.12
N PHE A 272 -10.82 12.04 -7.19
CA PHE A 272 -10.56 10.60 -7.24
C PHE A 272 -9.49 10.17 -6.25
N ARG A 273 -8.45 10.98 -6.07
CA ARG A 273 -7.35 10.75 -5.13
C ARG A 273 -7.84 10.77 -3.68
N TYR A 274 -8.67 11.75 -3.29
CA TYR A 274 -9.28 11.81 -1.96
C TYR A 274 -10.23 10.63 -1.70
N GLY A 275 -10.86 10.08 -2.75
CA GLY A 275 -11.67 8.87 -2.66
C GLY A 275 -10.86 7.58 -2.45
N SER A 276 -9.67 7.47 -3.04
CA SER A 276 -8.85 6.26 -2.99
C SER A 276 -7.76 6.28 -1.90
N ARG A 277 -7.39 7.47 -1.42
CA ARG A 277 -6.28 7.68 -0.48
C ARG A 277 -6.60 8.76 0.57
N TRP A 278 -5.87 8.76 1.67
CA TRP A 278 -5.93 9.75 2.73
C TRP A 278 -4.78 10.74 2.59
N GLU A 279 -5.10 12.02 2.44
CA GLU A 279 -4.12 13.10 2.60
C GLU A 279 -3.92 13.32 4.10
N MET A 280 -2.89 12.71 4.68
CA MET A 280 -2.68 12.78 6.13
C MET A 280 -2.29 14.20 6.52
N MET A 281 -3.01 14.78 7.46
CA MET A 281 -2.73 16.10 8.00
C MET A 281 -2.43 16.02 9.49
N ALA A 282 -1.53 16.89 9.94
CA ALA A 282 -1.16 16.97 11.34
C ALA A 282 -0.98 18.40 11.79
N ARG A 283 -1.32 18.63 13.06
CA ARG A 283 -1.03 19.86 13.77
C ARG A 283 0.39 19.81 14.30
N CYS A 284 1.24 20.69 13.80
CA CYS A 284 2.68 20.70 14.00
C CYS A 284 3.16 22.06 14.50
N ARG A 285 4.04 22.08 15.50
CA ARG A 285 4.75 23.29 15.93
C ARG A 285 5.98 23.47 15.05
N VAL A 286 5.97 24.48 14.19
CA VAL A 286 7.01 24.67 13.18
C VAL A 286 7.57 26.10 13.22
N PRO A 287 8.85 26.29 12.91
CA PRO A 287 9.37 27.60 12.62
C PRO A 287 8.90 28.08 11.24
N LEU A 288 8.62 29.38 11.11
CA LEU A 288 8.12 29.98 9.86
C LEU A 288 9.23 30.63 9.02
N ASP A 289 10.34 30.99 9.68
CA ASP A 289 11.44 31.79 9.12
C ASP A 289 12.71 30.97 8.82
N GLU A 290 12.69 29.67 9.10
CA GLU A 290 13.82 28.75 8.83
C GLU A 290 13.32 27.46 8.19
N PRO A 291 14.12 26.82 7.31
CA PRO A 291 13.82 25.49 6.78
C PRO A 291 13.70 24.46 7.91
N PHE A 292 12.83 23.47 7.74
CA PHE A 292 12.68 22.40 8.71
C PHE A 292 12.33 21.06 8.07
N LEU A 293 12.55 19.98 8.83
CA LEU A 293 12.25 18.61 8.41
C LEU A 293 10.94 18.13 9.04
N MET A 294 10.08 17.53 8.23
CA MET A 294 8.98 16.69 8.68
C MET A 294 9.32 15.22 8.45
N ARG A 295 9.00 14.37 9.43
CA ARG A 295 9.16 12.91 9.35
C ARG A 295 7.84 12.24 9.68
N ALA A 296 7.43 11.27 8.87
CA ALA A 296 6.32 10.38 9.16
C ALA A 296 6.81 8.94 9.13
N LYS A 297 6.54 8.18 10.18
CA LYS A 297 6.88 6.75 10.27
C LYS A 297 5.64 5.92 10.48
N GLU A 298 5.57 4.76 9.84
CA GLU A 298 4.46 3.83 9.98
C GLU A 298 4.86 2.39 9.64
N ARG A 299 4.00 1.44 10.02
CA ARG A 299 4.07 0.03 9.61
C ARG A 299 2.81 -0.38 8.87
N ARG A 300 2.98 -1.15 7.78
CA ARG A 300 1.88 -1.69 6.96
C ARG A 300 2.17 -3.10 6.50
N GLU A 301 1.13 -3.92 6.32
CA GLU A 301 1.29 -5.25 5.72
C GLU A 301 1.92 -5.14 4.32
N ILE A 302 2.82 -6.06 3.99
CA ILE A 302 3.38 -6.15 2.63
C ILE A 302 2.30 -6.71 1.71
N HIS A 303 1.96 -5.95 0.67
CA HIS A 303 1.09 -6.46 -0.38
C HIS A 303 1.89 -7.31 -1.37
N PHE A 304 1.42 -8.53 -1.64
CA PHE A 304 2.04 -9.43 -2.62
C PHE A 304 1.18 -9.55 -3.88
N GLY A 305 1.73 -9.15 -5.01
CA GLY A 305 1.07 -9.07 -6.32
C GLY A 305 1.72 -8.02 -7.22
N ALA A 306 1.36 -7.99 -8.51
CA ALA A 306 1.74 -6.88 -9.37
C ALA A 306 0.95 -5.61 -8.97
N VAL A 307 1.51 -4.43 -9.24
CA VAL A 307 0.86 -3.13 -8.91
C VAL A 307 -0.46 -2.97 -9.66
N ARG A 308 -0.50 -3.40 -10.92
CA ARG A 308 -1.63 -3.20 -11.83
C ARG A 308 -2.58 -4.39 -11.94
N GLU A 309 -2.26 -5.52 -11.31
CA GLU A 309 -3.12 -6.70 -11.40
C GLU A 309 -4.19 -6.63 -10.31
N HIS A 310 -5.33 -6.06 -10.69
CA HIS A 310 -6.60 -6.52 -10.14
C HIS A 310 -6.72 -8.01 -10.47
N ALA A 311 -6.39 -8.87 -9.52
CA ALA A 311 -6.86 -10.24 -9.44
C ALA A 311 -6.65 -11.20 -10.64
N ALA A 312 -5.85 -10.90 -11.67
CA ALA A 312 -5.80 -11.70 -12.91
C ALA A 312 -4.43 -12.33 -13.26
N SER A 313 -3.38 -12.20 -12.44
CA SER A 313 -2.26 -13.12 -12.59
C SER A 313 -2.58 -14.46 -11.95
N SER A 314 -2.40 -15.49 -12.78
CA SER A 314 -2.46 -16.89 -12.38
C SER A 314 -1.95 -17.08 -10.95
N LEU A 315 -2.81 -17.68 -10.11
CA LEU A 315 -2.46 -18.13 -8.76
C LEU A 315 -1.07 -18.77 -8.72
N CYS A 316 -0.73 -19.54 -9.76
CA CYS A 316 0.59 -20.10 -10.00
C CYS A 316 1.70 -19.04 -10.00
N ARG A 317 1.57 -17.92 -10.72
CA ARG A 317 2.62 -16.89 -10.80
C ARG A 317 2.87 -16.20 -9.46
N LYS A 318 1.82 -15.89 -8.69
CA LYS A 318 1.94 -15.31 -7.34
C LYS A 318 2.64 -16.27 -6.36
N TRP A 319 2.33 -17.57 -6.48
CA TRP A 319 2.94 -18.60 -5.63
C TRP A 319 4.40 -18.90 -6.00
N ILE A 320 4.71 -18.95 -7.30
CA ILE A 320 6.06 -19.30 -7.78
C ILE A 320 7.02 -18.10 -7.61
N TRP A 321 6.52 -16.87 -7.68
CA TRP A 321 7.34 -15.66 -7.68
C TRP A 321 6.76 -14.54 -6.80
N PRO A 322 7.04 -14.53 -5.49
CA PRO A 322 6.56 -13.50 -4.58
C PRO A 322 7.05 -12.12 -5.05
N THR A 323 6.10 -11.24 -5.33
CA THR A 323 6.39 -9.86 -5.77
C THR A 323 5.72 -8.94 -4.76
N ALA A 324 6.52 -8.24 -3.96
CA ALA A 324 6.02 -7.21 -3.07
C ALA A 324 5.73 -5.96 -3.89
N SER A 325 4.59 -5.31 -3.68
CA SER A 325 4.26 -4.09 -4.41
C SER A 325 3.64 -3.03 -3.52
N THR A 326 3.83 -1.78 -3.94
CA THR A 326 3.24 -0.62 -3.27
C THR A 326 3.20 0.58 -4.19
N ASN A 327 2.18 1.42 -4.00
CA ASN A 327 2.11 2.74 -4.65
C ASN A 327 2.69 3.80 -3.72
N ILE A 328 3.50 4.69 -4.28
CA ILE A 328 4.13 5.82 -3.59
C ILE A 328 3.81 7.10 -4.37
N THR A 329 3.47 8.17 -3.66
CA THR A 329 3.37 9.52 -4.22
C THR A 329 4.77 10.03 -4.55
N PHE A 330 4.97 10.50 -5.78
CA PHE A 330 6.29 10.85 -6.33
C PHE A 330 6.34 12.24 -6.98
N HIS A 331 5.25 13.00 -6.91
CA HIS A 331 5.19 14.41 -7.30
C HIS A 331 4.64 15.27 -6.15
N ASP A 332 5.31 15.25 -5.00
CA ASP A 332 4.89 16.06 -3.84
C ASP A 332 5.99 16.95 -3.25
N ALA A 333 7.11 17.07 -3.96
CA ALA A 333 8.23 17.95 -3.64
C ALA A 333 9.00 18.25 -4.91
N ARG A 334 9.88 19.26 -4.94
CA ARG A 334 10.70 19.57 -6.13
C ARG A 334 11.57 18.38 -6.52
N THR A 335 12.20 17.76 -5.53
CA THR A 335 13.00 16.54 -5.69
C THR A 335 12.37 15.37 -4.94
N ASN A 336 12.26 14.21 -5.58
CA ASN A 336 11.69 13.01 -4.99
C ASN A 336 12.70 11.87 -5.01
N HIS A 337 12.78 11.19 -3.87
CA HIS A 337 13.65 10.05 -3.67
C HIS A 337 12.84 8.93 -3.06
N PHE A 338 13.08 7.70 -3.53
CA PHE A 338 12.64 6.56 -2.76
C PHE A 338 13.72 5.49 -2.65
N SER A 339 13.63 4.71 -1.59
CA SER A 339 14.42 3.52 -1.38
C SER A 339 13.53 2.40 -0.85
N VAL A 340 13.72 1.20 -1.39
CA VAL A 340 13.17 -0.04 -0.85
C VAL A 340 14.35 -0.91 -0.44
N SER A 341 14.37 -1.35 0.81
CA SER A 341 15.39 -2.23 1.36
C SER A 341 14.75 -3.49 1.94
N VAL A 342 15.52 -4.58 2.02
CA VAL A 342 15.11 -5.81 2.69
C VAL A 342 15.94 -5.96 3.96
N ALA A 343 15.29 -5.90 5.13
CA ALA A 343 15.96 -6.08 6.41
C ALA A 343 16.17 -7.56 6.78
N ASP A 344 15.49 -8.47 6.07
CA ASP A 344 15.55 -9.91 6.30
C ASP A 344 16.68 -10.56 5.50
N ASN A 345 17.73 -11.02 6.18
CA ASN A 345 18.88 -11.73 5.60
C ASN A 345 18.50 -13.03 4.85
N GLY A 346 17.28 -13.55 5.06
CA GLY A 346 16.73 -14.69 4.33
C GLY A 346 16.15 -14.35 2.95
N VAL A 347 16.10 -13.06 2.59
CA VAL A 347 15.42 -12.56 1.39
C VAL A 347 16.29 -11.52 0.67
N GLU A 348 16.28 -11.56 -0.66
CA GLU A 348 16.92 -10.60 -1.53
C GLU A 348 15.89 -10.01 -2.51
N LEU A 349 16.12 -8.76 -2.91
CA LEU A 349 15.53 -8.15 -4.08
C LEU A 349 16.12 -8.76 -5.35
N HIS A 350 15.26 -9.05 -6.32
CA HIS A 350 15.70 -9.39 -7.66
C HIS A 350 15.92 -8.10 -8.47
N ALA A 351 17.11 -7.50 -8.36
CA ALA A 351 17.51 -6.23 -8.98
C ALA A 351 16.94 -6.02 -10.41
N ARG A 352 17.16 -6.96 -11.34
CA ARG A 352 16.70 -6.85 -12.74
C ARG A 352 15.17 -6.87 -12.95
N LYS A 353 14.41 -7.35 -11.98
CA LYS A 353 12.95 -7.51 -12.06
C LYS A 353 12.21 -6.56 -11.13
N THR A 354 12.96 -5.78 -10.35
CA THR A 354 12.40 -4.69 -9.56
C THR A 354 12.21 -3.51 -10.48
N ARG A 355 10.99 -2.97 -10.55
CA ARG A 355 10.65 -1.93 -11.51
C ARG A 355 9.63 -0.94 -10.95
N VAL A 356 9.66 0.25 -11.52
CA VAL A 356 8.60 1.24 -11.37
C VAL A 356 7.54 1.03 -12.45
N VAL A 357 6.29 1.16 -12.06
CA VAL A 357 5.11 1.05 -12.91
C VAL A 357 4.36 2.39 -12.83
N PRO A 358 4.09 3.09 -13.94
CA PRO A 358 3.40 4.37 -13.87
C PRO A 358 1.96 4.18 -13.39
N ASP A 359 1.37 5.19 -12.75
CA ASP A 359 -0.06 5.18 -12.42
C ASP A 359 -0.88 5.68 -13.63
N GLY A 360 -1.40 4.75 -14.45
CA GLY A 360 -2.20 5.04 -15.65
C GLY A 360 -1.57 4.69 -17.01
N GLU A 361 -2.33 4.88 -18.09
CA GLU A 361 -1.89 4.68 -19.49
C GLU A 361 -1.04 5.86 -20.02
N ILE A 362 -0.99 6.97 -19.28
CA ILE A 362 -0.30 8.19 -19.68
C ILE A 362 1.17 8.09 -19.26
N GLY A 363 2.03 7.94 -20.26
CA GLY A 363 3.47 8.15 -20.14
C GLY A 363 4.28 6.88 -19.88
N ALA A 364 5.32 6.68 -20.69
CA ALA A 364 6.46 5.92 -20.24
C ALA A 364 6.98 6.56 -18.95
N VAL A 365 7.47 5.77 -17.99
CA VAL A 365 8.19 6.34 -16.85
C VAL A 365 9.44 6.97 -17.44
N ASP A 366 9.54 8.30 -17.40
CA ASP A 366 10.74 8.99 -17.84
C ASP A 366 11.97 8.42 -17.12
N GLU A 367 13.10 8.44 -17.83
CA GLU A 367 14.35 7.95 -17.28
C GLU A 367 14.70 8.78 -16.04
N PRO A 368 14.88 8.14 -14.86
CA PRO A 368 15.22 8.89 -13.66
C PRO A 368 16.60 9.53 -13.78
N ASP A 369 16.83 10.59 -13.00
CA ASP A 369 18.17 11.17 -12.84
C ASP A 369 19.19 10.12 -12.37
N ALA A 370 18.78 9.28 -11.42
CA ALA A 370 19.63 8.21 -10.92
C ALA A 370 18.79 7.03 -10.44
N GLU A 371 19.29 5.83 -10.73
CA GLU A 371 18.70 4.59 -10.28
C GLU A 371 19.78 3.59 -9.86
N HIS A 372 19.65 3.05 -8.64
CA HIS A 372 20.59 2.06 -8.12
C HIS A 372 19.84 0.81 -7.66
N ARG A 373 20.27 -0.36 -8.15
CA ARG A 373 19.61 -1.65 -7.93
C ARG A 373 20.63 -2.67 -7.43
N THR A 374 20.50 -3.11 -6.18
CA THR A 374 21.28 -4.20 -5.58
C THR A 374 20.37 -5.35 -5.15
N ALA A 375 20.96 -6.40 -4.56
CA ALA A 375 20.21 -7.51 -3.99
C ALA A 375 19.51 -7.15 -2.66
N GLU A 376 19.91 -6.06 -2.02
CA GLU A 376 19.40 -5.66 -0.70
C GLU A 376 18.58 -4.38 -0.77
N GLN A 377 18.87 -3.53 -1.75
CA GLN A 377 18.33 -2.18 -1.85
C GLN A 377 18.01 -1.81 -3.29
N TYR A 378 16.90 -1.11 -3.46
CA TYR A 378 16.50 -0.44 -4.68
C TYR A 378 16.28 1.04 -4.38
N THR A 379 16.95 1.94 -5.09
CA THR A 379 16.77 3.39 -4.92
C THR A 379 16.58 4.08 -6.25
N ARG A 380 15.76 5.14 -6.25
CA ARG A 380 15.53 6.02 -7.40
C ARG A 380 15.45 7.47 -6.93
N TYR A 381 16.02 8.34 -7.74
CA TYR A 381 16.12 9.78 -7.54
C TYR A 381 15.56 10.47 -8.79
N ASP A 382 14.71 11.47 -8.59
CA ASP A 382 14.06 12.17 -9.69
C ASP A 382 13.71 13.62 -9.31
N ALA A 383 14.24 14.57 -10.07
CA ALA A 383 14.02 16.00 -9.95
C ALA A 383 13.23 16.59 -11.12
N HIS A 384 12.89 15.79 -12.15
CA HIS A 384 12.15 16.27 -13.33
C HIS A 384 10.77 16.78 -12.93
N GLU A 385 10.38 17.96 -13.42
CA GLU A 385 9.07 18.54 -13.14
C GLU A 385 7.92 17.73 -13.76
N ALA A 386 8.16 17.11 -14.91
CA ALA A 386 7.17 16.36 -15.70
C ALA A 386 6.98 14.89 -15.27
N ARG A 387 7.36 14.53 -14.03
CA ARG A 387 7.24 13.16 -13.51
C ARG A 387 5.82 12.78 -13.12
N ALA A 388 5.55 11.48 -13.00
CA ALA A 388 4.25 10.95 -12.59
C ALA A 388 3.90 11.28 -11.12
N ASP A 389 2.64 11.61 -10.86
CA ASP A 389 2.12 11.92 -9.51
C ASP A 389 2.31 10.77 -8.52
N VAL A 390 2.02 9.57 -9.00
CA VAL A 390 2.07 8.32 -8.24
C VAL A 390 2.82 7.31 -9.08
N ILE A 391 3.68 6.56 -8.41
CA ILE A 391 4.41 5.45 -8.99
C ILE A 391 4.10 4.17 -8.23
N GLY A 392 3.87 3.11 -8.98
CA GLY A 392 3.89 1.74 -8.51
C GLY A 392 5.31 1.23 -8.40
N ILE A 393 5.62 0.50 -7.35
CA ILE A 393 6.89 -0.21 -7.22
C ILE A 393 6.60 -1.69 -7.10
N GLU A 394 7.22 -2.49 -7.96
CA GLU A 394 7.19 -3.95 -7.91
C GLU A 394 8.57 -4.46 -7.54
N CYS A 395 8.69 -5.03 -6.34
CA CYS A 395 9.90 -5.65 -5.80
C CYS A 395 9.76 -7.16 -5.83
N ARG A 396 10.37 -7.82 -6.82
CA ARG A 396 10.38 -9.28 -6.86
C ARG A 396 11.36 -9.82 -5.84
N LEU A 397 10.85 -10.64 -4.92
CA LEU A 397 11.64 -11.23 -3.85
C LEU A 397 12.17 -12.60 -4.26
N ARG A 398 13.35 -12.94 -3.74
CA ARG A 398 13.96 -14.26 -3.91
C ARG A 398 14.79 -14.61 -2.69
N GLN A 399 15.13 -15.88 -2.55
CA GLN A 399 16.10 -16.28 -1.52
C GLN A 399 17.54 -15.96 -1.98
N PRO A 400 18.48 -15.79 -1.02
CA PRO A 400 19.89 -15.68 -1.32
C PRO A 400 20.42 -16.83 -2.17
N TYR A 401 21.42 -16.56 -3.01
CA TYR A 401 21.94 -17.53 -3.98
C TYR A 401 22.39 -18.84 -3.31
N LEU A 402 23.22 -18.77 -2.25
CA LEU A 402 23.71 -19.95 -1.54
C LEU A 402 22.57 -20.77 -0.94
N ARG A 403 21.57 -20.12 -0.32
CA ARG A 403 20.39 -20.81 0.22
C ARG A 403 19.58 -21.52 -0.86
N ARG A 404 19.41 -20.88 -2.03
CA ARG A 404 18.74 -21.51 -3.18
C ARG A 404 19.51 -22.74 -3.66
N LEU A 405 20.84 -22.64 -3.74
CA LEU A 405 21.69 -23.74 -4.17
C LEU A 405 21.60 -24.92 -3.19
N THR A 406 21.74 -24.67 -1.88
CA THR A 406 21.59 -25.72 -0.85
C THR A 406 20.20 -26.35 -0.88
N CYS A 407 19.15 -25.56 -1.00
CA CYS A 407 17.78 -26.07 -1.06
C CYS A 407 17.55 -26.96 -2.30
N ARG A 408 18.04 -26.54 -3.47
CA ARG A 408 17.98 -27.35 -4.70
C ARG A 408 18.83 -28.60 -4.57
N GLY A 409 20.02 -28.50 -4.00
CA GLY A 409 20.91 -29.63 -3.76
C GLY A 409 20.26 -30.71 -2.90
N VAL A 410 19.60 -30.32 -1.79
CA VAL A 410 18.88 -31.27 -0.93
C VAL A 410 17.67 -31.87 -1.66
N VAL A 411 16.88 -31.09 -2.40
CA VAL A 411 15.77 -31.64 -3.19
C VAL A 411 16.28 -32.66 -4.21
N ILE A 412 17.36 -32.36 -4.93
CA ILE A 412 17.99 -33.30 -5.88
C ILE A 412 18.48 -34.55 -5.17
N ALA A 413 19.15 -34.42 -4.02
CA ALA A 413 19.62 -35.55 -3.22
C ALA A 413 18.45 -36.44 -2.76
N THR A 414 17.33 -35.84 -2.32
CA THR A 414 16.10 -36.57 -1.96
C THR A 414 15.52 -37.32 -3.15
N LEU A 415 15.44 -36.68 -4.33
CA LEU A 415 14.94 -37.32 -5.54
C LEU A 415 15.86 -38.47 -6.00
N MET A 416 17.18 -38.30 -5.89
CA MET A 416 18.14 -39.36 -6.16
C MET A 416 18.01 -40.54 -5.18
N ALA A 417 17.80 -40.26 -3.89
CA ALA A 417 17.54 -41.29 -2.89
C ALA A 417 16.26 -42.08 -3.22
N ILE A 418 15.17 -41.41 -3.60
CA ILE A 418 13.94 -42.05 -4.07
C ILE A 418 14.24 -42.93 -5.29
N ALA A 419 14.95 -42.39 -6.30
CA ALA A 419 15.27 -43.13 -7.51
C ALA A 419 16.10 -44.40 -7.23
N VAL A 420 17.08 -44.32 -6.32
CA VAL A 420 17.89 -45.47 -5.88
C VAL A 420 17.00 -46.51 -5.18
N LEU A 421 16.15 -46.08 -4.23
CA LEU A 421 15.23 -46.99 -3.54
C LEU A 421 14.23 -47.66 -4.49
N VAL A 422 13.68 -46.94 -5.47
CA VAL A 422 12.80 -47.54 -6.49
C VAL A 422 13.57 -48.52 -7.37
N ARG A 423 14.75 -48.12 -7.86
CA ARG A 423 15.55 -48.90 -8.81
C ARG A 423 16.07 -50.22 -8.22
N PHE A 424 16.47 -50.21 -6.95
CA PHE A 424 17.07 -51.38 -6.30
C PHE A 424 16.11 -52.11 -5.35
N GLY A 425 15.07 -51.44 -4.85
CA GLY A 425 14.05 -52.04 -3.98
C GLY A 425 12.86 -52.62 -4.76
N VAL A 426 12.25 -51.83 -5.64
CA VAL A 426 11.01 -52.24 -6.35
C VAL A 426 11.31 -53.08 -7.59
N PHE A 427 12.35 -52.72 -8.35
CA PHE A 427 12.72 -53.40 -9.60
C PHE A 427 14.15 -53.98 -9.54
N PRO A 428 14.40 -54.98 -8.67
CA PRO A 428 15.72 -55.60 -8.58
C PRO A 428 16.08 -56.22 -9.93
N SER A 429 17.09 -55.66 -10.62
CA SER A 429 17.56 -56.22 -11.89
C SER A 429 18.60 -57.30 -11.65
N GLY A 430 18.30 -58.52 -12.08
CA GLY A 430 19.29 -59.55 -12.32
C GLY A 430 19.66 -60.44 -11.12
N GLY A 431 18.68 -60.87 -10.31
CA GLY A 431 18.89 -61.91 -9.29
C GLY A 431 19.81 -61.52 -8.12
N LYS A 432 20.26 -60.26 -8.06
CA LYS A 432 21.01 -59.73 -6.91
C LYS A 432 20.07 -59.59 -5.71
N PRO A 433 20.56 -59.84 -4.48
CA PRO A 433 19.77 -59.61 -3.27
C PRO A 433 19.31 -58.15 -3.25
N GLY A 434 18.05 -57.94 -2.82
CA GLY A 434 17.46 -56.61 -2.66
C GLY A 434 18.24 -55.76 -1.65
N LEU A 435 17.84 -54.49 -1.50
CA LEU A 435 18.48 -53.57 -0.55
C LEU A 435 18.50 -54.14 0.87
N SER A 436 19.64 -54.06 1.55
CA SER A 436 19.74 -54.35 2.98
C SER A 436 19.10 -53.22 3.78
N SER A 437 18.61 -53.53 5.00
CA SER A 437 18.14 -52.51 5.94
C SER A 437 19.22 -51.46 6.23
N ALA A 438 20.49 -51.86 6.27
CA ALA A 438 21.63 -50.94 6.45
C ALA A 438 21.77 -49.95 5.27
N ASP A 439 21.52 -50.41 4.03
CA ASP A 439 21.61 -49.56 2.83
C ASP A 439 20.50 -48.50 2.84
N VAL A 440 19.28 -48.91 3.20
CA VAL A 440 18.13 -48.02 3.32
C VAL A 440 18.40 -46.94 4.37
N VAL A 441 18.92 -47.32 5.54
CA VAL A 441 19.26 -46.40 6.63
C VAL A 441 20.35 -45.41 6.22
N THR A 442 21.39 -45.89 5.52
CA THR A 442 22.52 -45.07 5.04
C THR A 442 22.06 -43.99 4.06
N ILE A 443 21.04 -44.27 3.25
CA ILE A 443 20.44 -43.31 2.32
C ILE A 443 19.45 -42.38 3.03
N LEU A 444 18.57 -42.93 3.86
CA LEU A 444 17.44 -42.22 4.43
C LEU A 444 17.85 -41.18 5.47
N ILE A 445 18.78 -41.52 6.38
CA ILE A 445 19.15 -40.64 7.50
C ILE A 445 19.75 -39.31 7.02
N PRO A 446 20.81 -39.27 6.18
CA PRO A 446 21.45 -38.00 5.82
C PRO A 446 20.50 -37.07 5.06
N VAL A 447 19.67 -37.63 4.17
CA VAL A 447 18.66 -36.89 3.41
C VAL A 447 17.59 -36.32 4.32
N THR A 448 17.07 -37.14 5.26
CA THR A 448 16.05 -36.69 6.22
C THR A 448 16.60 -35.60 7.13
N VAL A 449 17.80 -35.78 7.68
CA VAL A 449 18.44 -34.77 8.54
C VAL A 449 18.66 -33.47 7.77
N SER A 450 19.18 -33.54 6.53
CA SER A 450 19.40 -32.36 5.69
C SER A 450 18.10 -31.63 5.35
N ALA A 451 17.06 -32.38 4.99
CA ALA A 451 15.75 -31.82 4.68
C ALA A 451 15.10 -31.18 5.91
N SER A 452 15.12 -31.86 7.06
CA SER A 452 14.59 -31.34 8.32
C SER A 452 15.33 -30.09 8.78
N LEU A 453 16.65 -30.04 8.68
CA LEU A 453 17.43 -28.84 8.98
C LEU A 453 17.03 -27.66 8.08
N LEU A 454 16.82 -27.90 6.77
CA LEU A 454 16.38 -26.85 5.86
C LEU A 454 14.93 -26.41 6.08
N LEU A 455 14.06 -27.29 6.58
CA LEU A 455 12.68 -26.95 6.93
C LEU A 455 12.62 -26.15 8.24
N ALA A 456 13.46 -26.49 9.23
CA ALA A 456 13.46 -25.86 10.56
C ALA A 456 14.26 -24.55 10.64
N ARG A 457 15.23 -24.32 9.74
CA ARG A 457 16.19 -23.21 9.85
C ARG A 457 15.62 -21.82 9.55
N ASP A 458 14.51 -21.72 8.83
CA ASP A 458 13.97 -20.41 8.42
C ASP A 458 13.09 -19.83 9.54
N THR A 459 13.60 -18.82 10.24
CA THR A 459 12.93 -18.20 11.40
C THR A 459 11.98 -17.06 11.03
N SER A 460 12.10 -16.49 9.82
CA SER A 460 11.27 -15.35 9.41
C SER A 460 10.08 -15.74 8.55
N THR A 461 8.95 -15.08 8.81
CA THR A 461 7.71 -15.29 8.05
C THR A 461 7.82 -14.84 6.59
N LEU A 462 8.60 -13.79 6.31
CA LEU A 462 8.87 -13.33 4.96
C LEU A 462 9.69 -14.35 4.17
N ALA A 463 10.77 -14.90 4.73
CA ALA A 463 11.57 -15.92 4.05
C ALA A 463 10.76 -17.20 3.80
N MET A 464 9.94 -17.62 4.77
CA MET A 464 9.01 -18.75 4.57
C MET A 464 8.03 -18.49 3.43
N HIS A 465 7.46 -17.27 3.35
CA HIS A 465 6.58 -16.90 2.24
C HIS A 465 7.30 -16.99 0.90
N VAL A 466 8.55 -16.52 0.84
CA VAL A 466 9.36 -16.55 -0.39
C VAL A 466 9.77 -17.97 -0.80
N LYS A 467 10.00 -18.85 0.17
CA LYS A 467 10.40 -20.25 -0.05
C LYS A 467 9.23 -21.20 -0.22
N ARG A 468 7.98 -20.77 -0.03
CA ARG A 468 6.80 -21.65 0.10
C ARG A 468 6.79 -22.81 -0.91
N VAL A 469 7.01 -22.55 -2.19
CA VAL A 469 7.04 -23.60 -3.22
C VAL A 469 8.17 -24.61 -3.02
N ALA A 470 9.38 -24.14 -2.71
CA ALA A 470 10.51 -25.01 -2.42
C ALA A 470 10.32 -25.80 -1.11
N GLN A 471 9.72 -25.19 -0.08
CA GLN A 471 9.35 -25.89 1.16
C GLN A 471 8.33 -27.00 0.89
N VAL A 472 7.25 -26.70 0.16
CA VAL A 472 6.24 -27.70 -0.20
C VAL A 472 6.86 -28.83 -1.04
N SER A 473 7.69 -28.51 -2.04
CA SER A 473 8.39 -29.52 -2.83
C SER A 473 9.31 -30.40 -1.98
N LEU A 474 10.04 -29.81 -1.02
CA LEU A 474 10.89 -30.55 -0.09
C LEU A 474 10.07 -31.44 0.86
N MET A 475 8.96 -30.93 1.41
CA MET A 475 8.07 -31.71 2.28
C MET A 475 7.41 -32.88 1.53
N VAL A 476 6.93 -32.64 0.31
CA VAL A 476 6.31 -33.69 -0.54
C VAL A 476 7.34 -34.74 -0.93
N SER A 477 8.54 -34.35 -1.35
CA SER A 477 9.60 -35.31 -1.69
C SER A 477 10.09 -36.09 -0.48
N LEU A 478 10.25 -35.45 0.68
CA LEU A 478 10.60 -36.14 1.92
C LEU A 478 9.50 -37.12 2.35
N GLY A 479 8.23 -36.72 2.28
CA GLY A 479 7.09 -37.59 2.56
C GLY A 479 7.04 -38.80 1.62
N ALA A 480 7.26 -38.58 0.33
CA ALA A 480 7.33 -39.67 -0.66
C ALA A 480 8.49 -40.64 -0.37
N LEU A 481 9.67 -40.13 0.01
CA LEU A 481 10.81 -40.95 0.40
C LEU A 481 10.49 -41.84 1.61
N TRP A 482 9.86 -41.28 2.64
CA TRP A 482 9.46 -42.03 3.84
C TRP A 482 8.37 -43.07 3.54
N CYS A 483 7.32 -42.70 2.78
CA CYS A 483 6.30 -43.65 2.36
C CYS A 483 6.91 -44.82 1.56
N LEU A 484 7.83 -44.52 0.64
CA LEU A 484 8.52 -45.56 -0.13
C LEU A 484 9.36 -46.48 0.77
N ALA A 485 10.11 -45.92 1.73
CA ALA A 485 10.90 -46.71 2.67
C ALA A 485 10.01 -47.65 3.51
N VAL A 486 8.87 -47.16 3.99
CA VAL A 486 7.89 -47.97 4.74
C VAL A 486 7.28 -49.06 3.87
N VAL A 487 6.88 -48.74 2.63
CA VAL A 487 6.34 -49.73 1.69
C VAL A 487 7.36 -50.83 1.42
N LEU A 488 8.62 -50.46 1.10
CA LEU A 488 9.70 -51.41 0.86
C LEU A 488 9.96 -52.33 2.07
N TYR A 489 9.85 -51.79 3.28
CA TYR A 489 9.95 -52.56 4.53
C TYR A 489 8.78 -53.54 4.68
N LEU A 490 7.54 -53.09 4.47
CA LEU A 490 6.32 -53.92 4.64
C LEU A 490 6.16 -54.99 3.56
N THR A 491 6.60 -54.74 2.33
CA THR A 491 6.52 -55.72 1.24
C THR A 491 7.62 -56.77 1.28
N GLY A 492 8.52 -56.72 2.27
CA GLY A 492 9.66 -57.65 2.39
C GLY A 492 10.70 -57.47 1.29
N CYS A 493 10.69 -56.34 0.57
CA CYS A 493 11.71 -56.00 -0.43
C CYS A 493 13.06 -55.63 0.20
N VAL A 494 13.06 -55.35 1.51
CA VAL A 494 14.26 -55.10 2.31
C VAL A 494 14.62 -56.36 3.08
N SER A 495 15.81 -56.90 2.83
CA SER A 495 16.30 -58.03 3.61
C SER A 495 16.72 -57.53 4.99
N ILE A 496 16.00 -57.96 6.02
CA ILE A 496 16.44 -57.82 7.41
C ILE A 496 17.54 -58.88 7.55
N GLY A 497 18.80 -58.46 7.43
CA GLY A 497 19.93 -59.37 7.60
C GLY A 497 19.70 -60.23 8.85
N SER A 498 19.71 -61.55 8.68
CA SER A 498 19.64 -62.47 9.80
C SER A 498 20.79 -62.12 10.74
N PHE A 499 20.48 -61.63 11.93
CA PHE A 499 21.46 -61.50 13.00
C PHE A 499 22.00 -62.89 13.28
N GLY A 500 23.17 -63.18 12.72
CA GLY A 500 23.98 -64.37 12.99
C GLY A 500 24.87 -64.11 14.19
#